data_AF-A0A1Z7M569-F1
#
_entry.id   AF-A0A1Z7M569-F1
#
_cell.length_a   1.000
_cell.length_b   1.000
_cell.length_c   1.000
_cell.angle_alpha   90.00
_cell.angle_beta   90.00
_cell.angle_gamma   90.00
#
_symmetry.space_group_name_H-M   'P 1'
#
loop_
_entity.id
_entity.type
_entity.pdbx_description
1 polymer ?
#
loop_
_entity_poly.entity_id
_entity_poly.type
_entity_poly.pdbx_seq_one_letter_code
_entity_poly.pdbx_strand_id
1 'polypeptide(L)'
;MSEQRTHNQEFDPKAWEADCRKYDINHEKLGFDVDITFQDGKVRLKLNQLDEKYQKAVKHLMQKNMTGAVYYLNEMFHPWYALPEDEEVEEKRNMDHLHANLEYFIHTLFLSGLDAFCEAVSQQTSYLNAQYELNHTRFEDGVLVRLDGSRWNGSGWEKDGTTTHSFLTETLWGSLLETRCQTA
;
A
#
# COMPACT_ATOMS: atom_id res chain seq x y z
N MET A 1 20.64 36.74 -11.69
CA MET A 1 19.92 36.07 -10.58
C MET A 1 19.92 34.59 -10.89
N SER A 2 20.43 33.78 -9.97
CA SER A 2 20.75 32.37 -10.16
C SER A 2 19.50 31.53 -10.36
N GLU A 3 19.43 30.84 -11.50
CA GLU A 3 18.51 29.73 -11.73
C GLU A 3 18.83 28.63 -10.71
N GLN A 4 17.95 28.46 -9.72
CA GLN A 4 17.99 27.30 -8.85
C GLN A 4 17.59 26.09 -9.68
N ARG A 5 18.58 25.24 -9.97
CA ARG A 5 18.39 23.88 -10.47
C ARG A 5 17.54 23.11 -9.48
N THR A 6 16.25 22.97 -9.76
CA THR A 6 15.45 21.86 -9.22
C THR A 6 15.95 20.60 -9.91
N HIS A 7 16.91 19.91 -9.29
CA HIS A 7 17.13 18.50 -9.56
C HIS A 7 15.85 17.78 -9.10
N ASN A 8 14.92 17.56 -10.03
CA ASN A 8 13.96 16.47 -9.88
C ASN A 8 14.79 15.18 -9.93
N GLN A 9 15.31 14.75 -8.78
CA GLN A 9 15.72 13.37 -8.61
C GLN A 9 14.43 12.55 -8.68
N GLU A 10 14.24 11.91 -9.82
CA GLU A 10 13.26 10.85 -10.01
C GLU A 10 13.39 9.84 -8.85
N PHE A 11 12.27 9.44 -8.25
CA PHE A 11 12.27 8.49 -7.15
C PHE A 11 12.91 7.18 -7.61
N ASP A 12 13.95 6.73 -6.90
CA ASP A 12 14.61 5.44 -7.16
C ASP A 12 14.17 4.43 -6.09
N PRO A 13 13.30 3.45 -6.44
CA PRO A 13 12.80 2.46 -5.49
C PRO A 13 13.91 1.61 -4.88
N LYS A 14 14.97 1.31 -5.63
CA LYS A 14 16.08 0.47 -5.15
C LYS A 14 16.96 1.23 -4.17
N ALA A 15 17.21 2.50 -4.44
CA ALA A 15 17.94 3.35 -3.51
C ALA A 15 17.15 3.57 -2.20
N TRP A 16 15.84 3.78 -2.30
CA TRP A 16 14.97 3.90 -1.13
C TRP A 16 14.90 2.61 -0.32
N GLU A 17 14.73 1.45 -0.97
CA GLU A 17 14.78 0.15 -0.31
C GLU A 17 16.11 -0.03 0.44
N ALA A 18 17.24 0.27 -0.19
CA ALA A 18 18.55 0.16 0.44
C ALA A 18 18.70 1.08 1.66
N ASP A 19 18.18 2.31 1.60
CA ASP A 19 18.16 3.25 2.73
C ASP A 19 17.25 2.74 3.88
N CYS A 20 16.09 2.14 3.56
CA CYS A 20 15.22 1.48 4.54
C CYS A 20 15.91 0.29 5.21
N ARG A 21 16.53 -0.62 4.45
CA ARG A 21 17.31 -1.74 5.00
C ARG A 21 18.46 -1.28 5.88
N LYS A 22 19.13 -0.19 5.49
CA LYS A 22 20.19 0.42 6.29
C LYS A 22 19.65 0.94 7.62
N TYR A 23 18.44 1.49 7.64
CA TYR A 23 17.79 1.91 8.88
C TYR A 23 17.49 0.71 9.76
N ASP A 24 16.87 -0.35 9.21
CA ASP A 24 16.53 -1.57 9.95
C ASP A 24 17.76 -2.18 10.63
N ILE A 25 18.87 -2.30 9.87
CA ILE A 25 20.16 -2.79 10.39
C ILE A 25 20.71 -1.87 11.50
N ASN A 26 20.59 -0.55 11.34
CA ASN A 26 21.07 0.40 12.35
C ASN A 26 20.22 0.34 13.62
N HIS A 27 18.90 0.21 13.48
CA HIS A 27 17.97 0.06 14.59
C HIS A 27 18.32 -1.17 15.43
N GLU A 28 18.52 -2.32 14.78
CA GLU A 28 18.94 -3.55 15.44
C GLU A 28 20.34 -3.45 16.08
N LYS A 29 21.34 -2.94 15.35
CA LYS A 29 22.73 -2.95 15.83
C LYS A 29 23.05 -1.90 16.88
N LEU A 30 22.39 -0.75 16.81
CA LEU A 30 22.59 0.35 17.76
C LEU A 30 21.61 0.28 18.93
N GLY A 31 20.55 -0.53 18.84
CA GLY A 31 19.63 -0.82 19.95
C GLY A 31 18.91 0.42 20.47
N PHE A 32 18.49 1.32 19.58
CA PHE A 32 17.73 2.52 19.95
C PHE A 32 16.23 2.31 19.78
N ASP A 33 15.42 3.01 20.58
CA ASP A 33 13.98 3.06 20.40
C ASP A 33 13.56 4.33 19.65
N VAL A 34 12.38 4.31 19.03
CA VAL A 34 11.80 5.47 18.35
C VAL A 34 10.40 5.76 18.89
N ASP A 35 10.20 6.96 19.45
CA ASP A 35 8.85 7.47 19.70
C ASP A 35 8.38 8.26 18.47
N ILE A 36 7.20 7.89 17.97
CA ILE A 36 6.56 8.53 16.81
C ILE A 36 5.26 9.14 17.29
N THR A 37 5.09 10.44 17.08
CA THR A 37 3.87 11.16 17.48
C THR A 37 3.35 12.02 16.33
N PHE A 38 2.03 12.00 16.16
CA PHE A 38 1.31 12.81 15.19
C PHE A 38 0.61 13.96 15.91
N GLN A 39 1.02 15.20 15.64
CA GLN A 39 0.44 16.40 16.23
C GLN A 39 0.28 17.49 15.17
N ASP A 40 -0.92 18.05 15.02
CA ASP A 40 -1.24 19.15 14.10
C ASP A 40 -0.75 18.90 12.66
N GLY A 41 -0.95 17.68 12.15
CA GLY A 41 -0.51 17.28 10.81
C GLY A 41 1.00 17.13 10.65
N LYS A 42 1.77 17.12 11.75
CA LYS A 42 3.22 16.92 11.75
C LYS A 42 3.59 15.62 12.44
N VAL A 43 4.53 14.90 11.83
CA VAL A 43 5.18 13.75 12.44
C VAL A 43 6.39 14.22 13.23
N ARG A 44 6.43 13.87 14.53
CA ARG A 44 7.60 14.08 15.38
C ARG A 44 8.21 12.74 15.72
N LEU A 45 9.51 12.64 15.48
CA LEU A 45 10.33 11.45 15.72
C LEU A 45 11.34 11.75 16.82
N LYS A 46 11.36 10.94 17.86
CA LYS A 46 12.34 11.03 18.95
C LYS A 46 13.11 9.71 19.03
N LEU A 47 14.43 9.82 18.96
CA LEU A 47 15.34 8.70 19.12
C LEU A 47 15.72 8.60 20.60
N ASN A 48 15.39 7.48 21.22
CA ASN A 48 15.75 7.18 22.61
C ASN A 48 16.92 6.20 22.63
N GLN A 49 17.77 6.30 23.64
CA GLN A 49 18.88 5.34 23.85
C GLN A 49 19.92 5.33 22.70
N LEU A 50 19.93 6.37 21.84
CA LEU A 50 20.89 6.52 20.76
C LEU A 50 22.02 7.49 21.12
N ASP A 51 23.25 6.99 21.00
CA ASP A 51 24.49 7.73 21.15
C ASP A 51 24.51 9.00 20.28
N GLU A 52 24.87 10.15 20.88
CA GLU A 52 24.71 11.48 20.25
C GLU A 52 25.40 11.59 18.89
N LYS A 53 26.59 10.97 18.76
CA LYS A 53 27.37 10.92 17.51
C LYS A 53 26.62 10.31 16.33
N TYR A 54 25.64 9.43 16.57
CA TYR A 54 24.86 8.75 15.52
C TYR A 54 23.53 9.44 15.22
N GLN A 55 23.01 10.26 16.15
CA GLN A 55 21.68 10.85 16.03
C GLN A 55 21.46 11.62 14.73
N LYS A 56 22.44 12.43 14.30
CA LYS A 56 22.33 13.21 13.06
C LYS A 56 22.17 12.31 11.84
N ALA A 57 22.98 11.24 11.76
CA ALA A 57 22.95 10.33 10.63
C ALA A 57 21.65 9.50 10.59
N VAL A 58 21.20 9.00 11.75
CA VAL A 58 19.94 8.24 11.86
C VAL A 58 18.74 9.12 11.53
N LYS A 59 18.66 10.36 12.07
CA LYS A 59 17.59 11.31 11.73
C LYS A 59 17.52 11.62 10.23
N HIS A 60 18.68 11.83 9.61
CA HIS A 60 18.75 12.05 8.16
C HIS A 60 18.24 10.84 7.37
N LEU A 61 18.60 9.63 7.81
CA LEU A 61 18.11 8.40 7.18
C LEU A 61 16.60 8.23 7.35
N MET A 62 16.06 8.51 8.54
CA MET A 62 14.61 8.47 8.76
C MET A 62 13.86 9.48 7.88
N GLN A 63 14.39 10.69 7.70
CA GLN A 63 13.79 11.69 6.82
C GLN A 63 13.75 11.23 5.35
N LYS A 64 14.82 10.59 4.87
CA LYS A 64 14.86 9.97 3.54
C LYS A 64 13.83 8.86 3.41
N ASN A 65 13.76 7.96 4.39
CA ASN A 65 12.82 6.85 4.39
C ASN A 65 11.37 7.36 4.42
N MET A 66 11.07 8.38 5.22
CA MET A 66 9.76 9.04 5.27
C MET A 66 9.37 9.64 3.93
N THR A 67 10.30 10.34 3.27
CA THR A 67 10.04 10.96 1.96
C THR A 67 9.71 9.91 0.91
N GLY A 68 10.48 8.81 0.88
CA GLY A 68 10.19 7.71 -0.04
C GLY A 68 8.92 6.93 0.33
N ALA A 69 8.60 6.81 1.62
CA ALA A 69 7.35 6.18 2.06
C ALA A 69 6.13 6.98 1.59
N VAL A 70 6.18 8.32 1.65
CA VAL A 70 5.10 9.17 1.10
C VAL A 70 4.94 8.94 -0.40
N TYR A 71 6.03 8.88 -1.16
CA TYR A 71 5.95 8.58 -2.59
C TYR A 71 5.33 7.19 -2.84
N TYR A 72 5.84 6.17 -2.16
CA TYR A 72 5.34 4.80 -2.28
C TYR A 72 3.87 4.67 -1.89
N LEU A 73 3.43 5.31 -0.80
CA LEU A 73 2.04 5.30 -0.38
C LEU A 73 1.12 5.96 -1.41
N ASN A 74 1.49 7.14 -1.92
CA ASN A 74 0.68 7.80 -2.96
C ASN A 74 0.54 6.91 -4.21
N GLU A 75 1.63 6.27 -4.63
CA GLU A 75 1.59 5.42 -5.82
C GLU A 75 0.79 4.13 -5.60
N MET A 76 1.00 3.47 -4.46
CA MET A 76 0.26 2.23 -4.16
C MET A 76 -1.23 2.46 -3.96
N PHE A 77 -1.64 3.64 -3.47
CA PHE A 77 -3.03 4.01 -3.29
C PHE A 77 -3.67 4.67 -4.52
N HIS A 78 -2.91 4.94 -5.58
CA HIS A 78 -3.52 5.38 -6.83
C HIS A 78 -4.42 4.26 -7.39
N PRO A 79 -5.66 4.57 -7.82
CA PRO A 79 -6.67 3.57 -8.18
C PRO A 79 -6.44 3.01 -9.60
N TRP A 80 -5.28 2.41 -9.88
CA TRP A 80 -4.96 1.80 -11.18
C TRP A 80 -5.95 0.73 -11.65
N TYR A 81 -6.80 0.23 -10.74
CA TYR A 81 -7.85 -0.75 -11.00
C TYR A 81 -9.19 -0.13 -11.45
N ALA A 82 -9.40 1.16 -11.24
CA ALA A 82 -10.68 1.82 -11.49
C ALA A 82 -10.89 2.11 -12.99
N LEU A 83 -12.15 2.16 -13.42
CA LEU A 83 -12.47 2.69 -14.73
C LEU A 83 -12.17 4.20 -14.82
N PRO A 84 -11.87 4.73 -16.02
CA PRO A 84 -11.60 6.15 -16.20
C PRO A 84 -12.71 7.07 -15.67
N GLU A 85 -13.97 6.66 -15.76
CA GLU A 85 -15.11 7.44 -15.22
C GLU A 85 -15.20 7.45 -13.69
N ASP A 86 -14.58 6.47 -13.00
CA ASP A 86 -14.60 6.35 -11.54
C ASP A 86 -13.30 6.80 -10.88
N GLU A 87 -12.25 7.06 -11.66
CA GLU A 87 -10.89 7.33 -11.19
C GLU A 87 -10.84 8.43 -10.13
N GLU A 88 -11.47 9.59 -10.37
CA GLU A 88 -11.45 10.72 -9.42
C GLU A 88 -12.15 10.37 -8.09
N VAL A 89 -13.24 9.59 -8.15
CA VAL A 89 -14.00 9.20 -6.97
C VAL A 89 -13.23 8.18 -6.14
N GLU A 90 -12.65 7.19 -6.79
CA GLU A 90 -11.83 6.16 -6.12
C GLU A 90 -10.49 6.72 -5.64
N GLU A 91 -9.88 7.67 -6.35
CA GLU A 91 -8.66 8.35 -5.88
C GLU A 91 -8.94 9.10 -4.59
N LYS A 92 -10.01 9.90 -4.55
CA LYS A 92 -10.41 10.62 -3.33
C LYS A 92 -10.64 9.65 -2.17
N ARG A 93 -11.37 8.56 -2.41
CA ARG A 93 -11.65 7.54 -1.40
C ARG A 93 -10.39 6.86 -0.89
N ASN A 94 -9.47 6.49 -1.79
CA ASN A 94 -8.19 5.86 -1.44
C ASN A 94 -7.32 6.82 -0.63
N MET A 95 -7.28 8.11 -1.00
CA MET A 95 -6.55 9.14 -0.26
C MET A 95 -7.14 9.38 1.12
N ASP A 96 -8.47 9.41 1.26
CA ASP A 96 -9.14 9.50 2.56
C ASP A 96 -8.79 8.29 3.45
N HIS A 97 -8.77 7.08 2.88
CA HIS A 97 -8.36 5.87 3.59
C HIS A 97 -6.87 5.90 3.97
N LEU A 98 -6.00 6.34 3.06
CA LEU A 98 -4.57 6.51 3.35
C LEU A 98 -4.35 7.51 4.49
N HIS A 99 -4.98 8.67 4.45
CA HIS A 99 -4.85 9.69 5.49
C HIS A 99 -5.33 9.20 6.86
N ALA A 100 -6.43 8.44 6.90
CA ALA A 100 -6.95 7.86 8.14
C ALA A 100 -6.00 6.80 8.74
N ASN A 101 -5.15 6.18 7.93
CA ASN A 101 -4.25 5.09 8.34
C ASN A 101 -2.75 5.46 8.25
N LEU A 102 -2.42 6.73 7.99
CA LEU A 102 -1.04 7.17 7.78
C LEU A 102 -0.16 6.88 9.00
N GLU A 103 -0.70 7.12 10.20
CA GLU A 103 0.02 6.85 11.45
C GLU A 103 0.42 5.38 11.58
N TYR A 104 -0.51 4.47 11.28
CA TYR A 104 -0.25 3.04 11.29
C TYR A 104 0.90 2.67 10.36
N PHE A 105 0.86 3.11 9.09
CA PHE A 105 1.92 2.79 8.13
C PHE A 105 3.28 3.32 8.55
N ILE A 106 3.35 4.56 9.03
CA ILE A 106 4.61 5.15 9.49
C ILE A 106 5.15 4.42 10.73
N HIS A 107 4.28 4.01 11.66
CA HIS A 107 4.69 3.18 12.79
C HIS A 107 5.24 1.84 12.31
N THR A 108 4.54 1.15 11.40
CA THR A 108 5.01 -0.12 10.83
C THR A 108 6.38 0.02 10.19
N LEU A 109 6.62 1.07 9.39
CA LEU A 109 7.92 1.29 8.74
C LEU A 109 9.07 1.41 9.74
N PHE A 110 8.91 2.22 10.79
CA PHE A 110 10.01 2.54 11.70
C PHE A 110 10.16 1.58 12.87
N LEU A 111 9.11 0.84 13.23
CA LEU A 111 9.10 -0.08 14.38
C LEU A 111 9.10 -1.56 13.96
N SER A 112 8.58 -1.89 12.78
CA SER A 112 8.48 -3.27 12.27
C SER A 112 9.33 -3.51 11.02
N GLY A 113 9.85 -2.46 10.41
CA GLY A 113 10.77 -2.52 9.26
C GLY A 113 10.06 -2.52 7.91
N LEU A 114 10.87 -2.50 6.84
CA LEU A 114 10.39 -2.31 5.47
C LEU A 114 9.42 -3.41 5.00
N ASP A 115 9.69 -4.68 5.31
CA ASP A 115 8.87 -5.79 4.82
C ASP A 115 7.45 -5.72 5.38
N ALA A 116 7.33 -5.51 6.69
CA ALA A 116 6.04 -5.36 7.35
C ALA A 116 5.27 -4.15 6.80
N PHE A 117 5.97 -3.05 6.49
CA PHE A 117 5.37 -1.88 5.87
C PHE A 117 4.83 -2.20 4.46
N CYS A 118 5.64 -2.82 3.60
CA CYS A 118 5.23 -3.18 2.24
C CYS A 118 4.06 -4.17 2.25
N GLU A 119 4.06 -5.15 3.17
CA GLU A 119 2.97 -6.10 3.35
C GLU A 119 1.68 -5.39 3.79
N ALA A 120 1.76 -4.51 4.80
CA ALA A 120 0.62 -3.76 5.29
C ALA A 120 0.00 -2.87 4.21
N VAL A 121 0.82 -2.17 3.42
CA VAL A 121 0.35 -1.35 2.29
C VAL A 121 -0.30 -2.23 1.23
N SER A 122 0.37 -3.31 0.81
CA SER A 122 -0.14 -4.22 -0.22
C SER A 122 -1.46 -4.86 0.17
N GLN A 123 -1.64 -5.22 1.45
CA GLN A 123 -2.89 -5.78 1.95
C GLN A 123 -4.04 -4.76 1.87
N GLN A 124 -3.79 -3.52 2.29
CA GLN A 124 -4.81 -2.46 2.29
C GLN A 124 -5.23 -2.08 0.87
N THR A 125 -4.29 -1.94 -0.06
CA THR A 125 -4.61 -1.60 -1.45
C THR A 125 -5.29 -2.76 -2.18
N SER A 126 -4.92 -4.01 -1.87
CA SER A 126 -5.62 -5.19 -2.36
C SER A 126 -7.06 -5.26 -1.88
N TYR A 127 -7.34 -4.85 -0.64
CA TYR A 127 -8.69 -4.78 -0.11
C TYR A 127 -9.54 -3.75 -0.85
N LEU A 128 -9.00 -2.55 -1.09
CA LEU A 128 -9.70 -1.49 -1.84
C LEU A 128 -10.02 -1.94 -3.27
N ASN A 129 -9.06 -2.56 -3.97
CA ASN A 129 -9.26 -3.13 -5.29
C ASN A 129 -10.35 -4.22 -5.27
N ALA A 130 -10.26 -5.19 -4.34
CA ALA A 130 -11.27 -6.22 -4.21
C ALA A 130 -12.67 -5.66 -3.93
N GLN A 131 -12.76 -4.60 -3.13
CA GLN A 131 -14.03 -3.92 -2.84
C GLN A 131 -14.61 -3.24 -4.10
N TYR A 132 -13.78 -2.60 -4.91
CA TYR A 132 -14.19 -2.03 -6.19
C TYR A 132 -14.70 -3.12 -7.15
N GLU A 133 -13.93 -4.20 -7.33
CA GLU A 133 -14.30 -5.35 -8.16
C GLU A 133 -15.65 -5.96 -7.72
N LEU A 134 -15.85 -6.14 -6.42
CA LEU A 134 -17.10 -6.67 -5.86
C LEU A 134 -18.30 -5.77 -6.17
N ASN A 135 -18.14 -4.45 -6.03
CA ASN A 135 -19.21 -3.48 -6.29
C ASN A 135 -19.61 -3.42 -7.77
N HIS A 136 -18.68 -3.77 -8.67
CA HIS A 136 -18.89 -3.72 -10.11
C HIS A 136 -19.21 -5.09 -10.73
N THR A 137 -19.10 -6.16 -9.96
CA THR A 137 -19.49 -7.50 -10.40
C THR A 137 -21.02 -7.61 -10.41
N ARG A 138 -21.55 -8.09 -11.53
CA ARG A 138 -22.98 -8.27 -11.77
C ARG A 138 -23.33 -9.74 -11.83
N PHE A 139 -24.61 -10.04 -11.64
CA PHE A 139 -25.16 -11.38 -11.82
C PHE A 139 -26.09 -11.37 -13.03
N GLU A 140 -25.69 -12.07 -14.10
CA GLU A 140 -26.39 -12.10 -15.38
C GLU A 140 -26.57 -13.56 -15.81
N ASP A 141 -27.80 -13.96 -16.14
CA ASP A 141 -28.14 -15.31 -16.63
C ASP A 141 -27.57 -16.47 -15.78
N GLY A 142 -27.52 -16.29 -14.46
CA GLY A 142 -27.01 -17.31 -13.54
C GLY A 142 -25.50 -17.29 -13.33
N VAL A 143 -24.79 -16.33 -13.94
CA VAL A 143 -23.32 -16.24 -13.95
C VAL A 143 -22.87 -14.90 -13.38
N LEU A 144 -21.79 -14.91 -12.61
CA LEU A 144 -21.13 -13.66 -12.20
C LEU A 144 -20.31 -13.10 -13.35
N VAL A 145 -20.46 -11.81 -13.61
CA VAL A 145 -19.81 -11.08 -14.69
C VAL A 145 -19.08 -9.88 -14.10
N ARG A 146 -17.76 -9.81 -14.31
CA ARG A 146 -16.94 -8.65 -13.94
C ARG A 146 -17.20 -7.46 -14.86
N LEU A 147 -16.72 -6.31 -14.42
CA LEU A 147 -16.78 -5.05 -15.16
C LEU A 147 -16.13 -5.14 -16.54
N ASP A 148 -15.05 -5.91 -16.65
CA ASP A 148 -14.34 -6.13 -17.90
C ASP A 148 -15.04 -7.16 -18.81
N GLY A 149 -16.17 -7.73 -18.40
CA GLY A 149 -16.93 -8.75 -19.13
C GLY A 149 -16.50 -10.19 -18.86
N SER A 150 -15.47 -10.41 -18.02
CA SER A 150 -15.05 -11.76 -17.64
C SER A 150 -16.16 -12.48 -16.88
N ARG A 151 -16.38 -13.75 -17.20
CA ARG A 151 -17.44 -14.58 -16.63
C ARG A 151 -16.87 -15.64 -15.69
N TRP A 152 -17.50 -15.82 -14.53
CA TRP A 152 -17.11 -16.88 -13.61
C TRP A 152 -17.53 -18.25 -14.16
N ASN A 153 -16.57 -19.15 -14.36
CA ASN A 153 -16.84 -20.50 -14.88
C ASN A 153 -16.82 -21.60 -13.80
N GLY A 154 -16.69 -21.23 -12.52
CA GLY A 154 -16.60 -22.17 -11.39
C GLY A 154 -15.18 -22.38 -10.87
N SER A 155 -14.14 -22.08 -11.65
CA SER A 155 -12.73 -22.21 -11.25
C SER A 155 -11.91 -20.94 -11.44
N GLY A 156 -12.37 -20.00 -12.27
CA GLY A 156 -11.69 -18.74 -12.53
C GLY A 156 -12.56 -17.80 -13.35
N TRP A 157 -11.94 -16.70 -13.82
CA TRP A 157 -12.60 -15.68 -14.63
C TRP A 157 -12.24 -15.88 -16.10
N GLU A 158 -13.23 -16.26 -16.92
CA GLU A 158 -13.07 -16.55 -18.33
C GLU A 158 -13.39 -15.33 -19.20
N LYS A 159 -12.47 -15.01 -20.11
CA LYS A 159 -12.64 -13.97 -21.13
C LYS A 159 -11.79 -14.29 -22.36
N ASP A 160 -12.39 -14.13 -23.54
CA ASP A 160 -11.72 -14.36 -24.83
C ASP A 160 -11.00 -15.73 -24.94
N GLY A 161 -11.59 -16.77 -24.34
CA GLY A 161 -11.04 -18.14 -24.33
C GLY A 161 -9.87 -18.36 -23.35
N THR A 162 -9.52 -17.35 -22.55
CA THR A 162 -8.51 -17.45 -21.50
C THR A 162 -9.17 -17.43 -20.13
N THR A 163 -8.76 -18.36 -19.26
CA THR A 163 -9.16 -18.33 -17.84
C THR A 163 -8.06 -17.66 -17.04
N THR A 164 -8.43 -16.60 -16.33
CA THR A 164 -7.54 -15.86 -15.45
C THR A 164 -7.81 -16.27 -14.02
N HIS A 165 -6.75 -16.67 -13.33
CA HIS A 165 -6.76 -17.00 -11.92
C HIS A 165 -6.22 -15.80 -11.15
N SER A 166 -7.04 -15.22 -10.28
CA SER A 166 -6.64 -14.08 -9.46
C SER A 166 -6.54 -14.53 -8.01
N PHE A 167 -5.31 -14.70 -7.52
CA PHE A 167 -5.05 -15.15 -6.14
C PHE A 167 -5.78 -14.29 -5.08
N LEU A 168 -5.87 -12.97 -5.31
CA LEU A 168 -6.54 -12.03 -4.40
C LEU A 168 -8.06 -12.22 -4.36
N THR A 169 -8.66 -12.71 -5.44
CA THR A 169 -10.12 -12.77 -5.57
C THR A 169 -10.66 -14.18 -5.64
N GLU A 170 -9.88 -15.20 -5.99
CA GLU A 170 -10.34 -16.60 -6.03
C GLU A 170 -10.64 -17.16 -4.66
N THR A 171 -9.78 -16.91 -3.67
CA THR A 171 -10.09 -17.34 -2.29
C THR A 171 -11.33 -16.62 -1.77
N LEU A 172 -11.48 -15.33 -2.10
CA LEU A 172 -12.64 -14.52 -1.73
C LEU A 172 -13.92 -15.03 -2.41
N TRP A 173 -13.92 -15.17 -3.74
CA TRP A 173 -15.04 -15.64 -4.54
C TRP A 173 -15.38 -17.10 -4.26
N GLY A 174 -14.38 -17.96 -4.14
CA GLY A 174 -14.54 -19.35 -3.71
C GLY A 174 -15.26 -19.44 -2.37
N SER A 175 -14.81 -18.68 -1.36
CA SER A 175 -15.45 -18.64 -0.04
C SER A 175 -16.88 -18.07 -0.09
N LEU A 176 -17.12 -17.01 -0.86
CA LEU A 176 -18.43 -16.37 -1.03
C LEU A 176 -19.43 -17.25 -1.81
N LEU A 177 -18.95 -18.09 -2.72
CA LEU A 177 -19.78 -18.95 -3.56
C LEU A 177 -20.01 -20.33 -2.95
N GLU A 178 -19.04 -20.90 -2.22
CA GLU A 178 -19.21 -22.14 -1.45
C GLU A 178 -20.26 -21.99 -0.33
N THR A 179 -20.36 -20.82 0.29
CA THR A 179 -21.37 -20.56 1.34
C THR A 179 -22.81 -20.60 0.81
N ARG A 180 -23.04 -20.43 -0.49
CA ARG A 180 -24.38 -20.56 -1.10
C ARG A 180 -24.74 -21.99 -1.49
N CYS A 181 -23.77 -22.88 -1.66
CA CYS A 181 -24.03 -24.28 -2.02
C CYS A 181 -24.39 -25.17 -0.82
N GLN A 182 -24.15 -24.71 0.43
CA GLN A 182 -24.49 -25.48 1.63
C GLN A 182 -25.89 -25.18 2.20
N THR A 183 -26.66 -24.28 1.58
CA THR A 183 -28.02 -23.90 2.03
C THR A 183 -29.14 -24.22 1.03
N ALA A 184 -28.90 -25.12 0.07
CA ALA A 184 -29.93 -25.66 -0.83
C ALA A 184 -30.38 -27.06 -0.42
#